data_AF-A0A3D4TNS3-F1
#
_entry.id   AF-A0A3D4TNS3-F1
#
_cell.length_a   1.000
_cell.length_b   1.000
_cell.length_c   1.000
_cell.angle_alpha   90.00
_cell.angle_beta   90.00
_cell.angle_gamma   90.00
#
_symmetry.space_group_name_H-M   'P 1'
#
loop_
_entity.id
_entity.type
_entity.pdbx_description
1 polymer ?
#
loop_
_entity_poly.entity_id
_entity_poly.type
_entity_poly.pdbx_seq_one_letter_code
_entity_poly.pdbx_strand_id
1 'polypeptide(L)' 'DTDQIIPARFLSTTERAGLGRNAFNDWRWQVDGSPVADFAFNQPHNAGRSILLAGRNF' A
#
# COMPACT_ATOMS: atom_id res chain seq x y z
N ASP A 1 12.35 2.12 3.28
CA ASP A 1 12.61 1.04 2.31
C ASP A 1 11.58 1.17 1.20
N THR A 2 12.00 1.41 -0.04
CA THR A 2 11.08 1.73 -1.14
C THR A 2 10.24 0.53 -1.57
N ASP A 3 10.77 -0.69 -1.44
CA ASP A 3 10.03 -1.91 -1.78
C ASP A 3 8.85 -2.15 -0.84
N GLN A 4 8.94 -1.68 0.42
CA GLN A 4 7.80 -1.73 1.36
C GLN A 4 6.67 -0.79 0.94
N ILE A 5 6.98 0.36 0.35
CA ILE A 5 5.98 1.31 -0.14
C ILE A 5 5.37 0.80 -1.43
N ILE A 6 6.20 0.32 -2.38
CA ILE A 6 5.75 -0.26 -3.64
C ILE A 6 6.75 -1.33 -4.08
N PRO A 7 6.38 -2.62 -4.04
CA PRO A 7 7.29 -3.68 -4.46
C PRO A 7 7.67 -3.56 -5.93
N ALA A 8 8.96 -3.76 -6.25
CA ALA A 8 9.49 -3.65 -7.61
C ALA A 8 8.72 -4.46 -8.69
N ARG A 9 8.07 -5.57 -8.31
CA ARG A 9 7.24 -6.39 -9.21
C ARG A 9 6.07 -5.63 -9.85
N PHE A 10 5.68 -4.48 -9.29
CA PHE A 10 4.64 -3.61 -9.84
C PHE A 10 5.18 -2.45 -10.69
N LEU A 11 6.51 -2.31 -10.82
CA LEU A 11 7.18 -1.21 -11.51
C LEU A 11 7.64 -1.57 -12.94
N SER A 12 7.19 -2.70 -13.48
CA SER A 12 7.47 -3.10 -14.87
C SER A 12 6.65 -2.31 -15.92
N THR A 13 5.66 -1.53 -15.48
CA THR A 13 4.83 -0.69 -16.34
C THR A 13 5.46 0.66 -16.62
N THR A 14 5.23 1.21 -17.82
CA THR A 14 5.58 2.59 -18.17
C THR A 14 4.54 3.60 -17.69
N GLU A 15 3.36 3.13 -17.28
CA GLU A 15 2.27 3.96 -16.79
C GLU A 15 2.31 4.14 -15.27
N ARG A 16 2.20 5.39 -14.82
CA ARG A 16 2.12 5.70 -13.37
C ARG A 16 0.70 5.59 -12.83
N ALA A 17 -0.31 5.63 -13.70
CA ALA A 17 -1.69 5.56 -13.31
C ALA A 17 -2.00 4.20 -12.64
N GLY A 18 -2.74 4.26 -11.54
CA GLY A 18 -3.19 3.06 -10.83
C GLY A 18 -2.13 2.35 -9.98
N LEU A 19 -0.88 2.83 -9.91
CA LEU A 19 0.14 2.26 -9.02
C LEU A 19 -0.24 2.34 -7.53
N GLY A 20 -1.04 3.35 -7.14
CA GLY A 20 -1.48 3.52 -5.76
C GLY A 20 -2.29 2.33 -5.20
N ARG A 21 -2.89 1.49 -6.04
CA ARG A 21 -3.57 0.26 -5.60
C ARG A 21 -2.60 -0.78 -5.02
N ASN A 22 -1.35 -0.74 -5.48
CA ASN A 22 -0.27 -1.64 -5.11
C ASN A 22 0.61 -1.08 -3.97
N ALA A 23 0.30 0.11 -3.45
CA ALA A 23 1.03 0.67 -2.33
C ALA A 23 0.88 -0.24 -1.08
N PHE A 24 2.00 -0.53 -0.43
CA PHE A 24 2.10 -1.41 0.73
C PHE A 24 1.52 -2.82 0.49
N ASN A 25 1.64 -3.35 -0.73
CA ASN A 25 0.93 -4.56 -1.15
C ASN A 25 1.11 -5.74 -0.18
N ASP A 26 2.35 -5.99 0.25
CA ASP A 26 2.72 -7.09 1.14
C ASP A 26 2.13 -6.97 2.56
N TRP A 27 1.71 -5.77 2.97
CA TRP A 27 1.04 -5.53 4.26
C TRP A 27 -0.46 -5.32 4.12
N ARG A 28 -0.90 -4.84 2.96
CA ARG A 28 -2.27 -4.43 2.69
C ARG A 28 -3.15 -5.59 2.23
N TRP A 29 -2.60 -6.56 1.53
CA TRP A 29 -3.36 -7.63 0.89
C TRP A 29 -2.86 -9.02 1.31
N GLN A 30 -3.80 -9.94 1.45
CA GLN A 30 -3.56 -11.37 1.55
C GLN A 30 -3.23 -11.94 0.16
N VAL A 31 -2.72 -13.18 0.14
CA VAL A 31 -2.42 -13.91 -1.12
C VAL A 31 -3.65 -14.09 -2.00
N ASP A 32 -4.83 -14.23 -1.40
CA ASP A 32 -6.11 -14.35 -2.11
C ASP A 32 -6.68 -13.01 -2.60
N GLY A 33 -5.99 -11.89 -2.32
CA GLY A 33 -6.40 -10.54 -2.68
C GLY A 33 -7.37 -9.88 -1.70
N SER A 34 -7.72 -10.54 -0.58
CA SER A 34 -8.53 -9.91 0.47
C SER A 34 -7.68 -8.91 1.30
N PRO A 35 -8.29 -7.84 1.85
CA PRO A 35 -7.57 -6.87 2.66
C PRO A 35 -7.13 -7.47 4.00
N VAL A 36 -5.89 -7.21 4.41
CA VAL A 36 -5.42 -7.51 5.78
C VAL A 36 -6.12 -6.56 6.75
N ALA A 37 -7.00 -7.09 7.60
CA ALA A 37 -7.86 -6.28 8.48
C ALA A 37 -7.07 -5.35 9.42
N ASP A 38 -5.96 -5.84 9.96
CA ASP A 38 -5.14 -5.09 10.94
C ASP A 38 -4.27 -4.00 10.29
N PHE A 39 -4.16 -3.98 8.97
CA PHE A 39 -3.39 -2.95 8.29
C PHE A 39 -4.13 -1.61 8.32
N ALA A 40 -3.43 -0.54 8.71
CA ALA A 40 -4.04 0.77 8.97
C ALA A 40 -4.88 1.30 7.79
N PHE A 41 -4.50 1.04 6.53
CA PHE A 41 -5.24 1.55 5.37
C PHE A 41 -6.58 0.83 5.14
N ASN A 42 -6.72 -0.38 5.67
CA ASN A 42 -7.94 -1.18 5.52
C ASN A 42 -8.93 -0.96 6.67
N GLN A 43 -8.51 -0.24 7.71
CA GLN A 43 -9.37 0.10 8.83
C GLN A 43 -10.46 1.11 8.39
N PRO A 44 -11.75 0.86 8.68
CA PRO A 44 -12.85 1.71 8.20
C PRO A 44 -12.72 3.20 8.57
N HIS A 45 -12.17 3.50 9.74
CA HIS A 45 -11.99 4.89 10.21
C HIS A 45 -10.90 5.67 9.43
N ASN A 46 -10.05 4.95 8.70
CA ASN A 46 -9.02 5.50 7.82
C ASN A 46 -9.48 5.58 6.35
N ALA A 47 -10.72 5.23 6.04
CA ALA A 47 -11.27 5.40 4.70
C ALA A 47 -11.24 6.89 4.29
N GLY A 48 -10.71 7.17 3.09
CA GLY A 48 -10.63 8.51 2.52
C GLY A 48 -9.55 9.42 3.12
N ARG A 49 -8.69 8.92 4.01
CA ARG A 49 -7.57 9.71 4.55
C ARG A 49 -6.50 9.93 3.48
N SER A 50 -5.95 11.14 3.45
CA SER A 50 -4.92 11.57 2.50
C SER A 50 -3.58 11.92 3.16
N ILE A 51 -3.50 11.82 4.48
CA ILE A 51 -2.30 12.12 5.27
C ILE A 51 -1.83 10.82 5.92
N LEU A 52 -0.56 10.48 5.70
CA LEU A 52 0.12 9.37 6.34
C LEU A 52 1.06 9.90 7.42
N LEU A 53 0.87 9.45 8.66
CA LEU A 53 1.87 9.60 9.71
C LEU A 53 2.75 8.35 9.74
N ALA A 54 4.05 8.54 9.51
CA ALA A 54 5.02 7.46 9.50
C ALA A 54 6.17 7.73 10.47
N GLY A 55 6.92 6.67 10.79
CA GLY A 55 8.10 6.75 11.64
C GLY A 55 9.30 7.41 10.95
N ARG A 56 10.44 7.44 11.65
CA ARG A 56 11.71 7.96 11.13
C ARG A 56 12.19 7.11 9.95
N ASN A 57 12.77 7.76 8.94
CA ASN A 57 13.28 7.14 7.70
C ASN A 57 12.20 6.45 6.85
N PHE A 58 11.00 7.02 6.86
CA PHE A 58 9.99 6.75 5.86
C PHE A 58 10.39 7.37 4.51
#